data_AF-A0A7V7V1Z2-F1
#
_entry.id   AF-A0A7V7V1Z2-F1
#
_cell.length_a   1.000
_cell.length_b   1.000
_cell.length_c   1.000
_cell.angle_alpha   90.00
_cell.angle_beta   90.00
_cell.angle_gamma   90.00
#
_symmetry.space_group_name_H-M   'P 1'
#
loop_
_entity.id
_entity.type
_entity.pdbx_description
1 polymer ?
#
loop_
_entity_poly.entity_id
_entity_poly.type
_entity_poly.pdbx_seq_one_letter_code
_entity_poly.pdbx_strand_id
1 'polypeptide(L)' 'MRWKVEEFISDSLREAEVWAHSLSNQLMVEGINGYQTPDEKIAFALAFYLASVPENMVHTDYDGQIYKVWYSVNL' A
#
# COMPACT_ATOMS: atom_id res chain seq x y z
N MET A 1 -8.51 4.86 11.20
CA MET A 1 -7.97 4.19 10.00
C MET A 1 -7.83 2.73 10.29
N ARG A 2 -8.37 1.86 9.43
CA ARG A 2 -8.16 0.42 9.51
C ARG A 2 -6.88 0.09 8.75
N TRP A 3 -5.94 -0.55 9.44
CA TRP A 3 -4.62 -0.89 8.90
C TRP A 3 -4.49 -2.39 8.72
N LYS A 4 -3.88 -2.78 7.60
CA LYS A 4 -3.42 -4.15 7.37
C LYS A 4 -1.90 -4.19 7.55
N VAL A 5 -1.41 -5.22 8.23
CA VAL A 5 0.01 -5.41 8.55
C VAL A 5 0.42 -6.79 8.07
N GLU A 6 1.48 -6.87 7.28
CA GLU A 6 2.07 -8.13 6.83
C GLU A 6 3.59 -8.05 6.87
N GLU A 7 4.24 -9.14 7.27
CA GLU A 7 5.70 -9.26 7.35
C GLU A 7 6.31 -9.94 6.12
N PHE A 8 5.51 -10.07 5.05
CA PHE A 8 5.96 -10.68 3.80
C PHE A 8 7.01 -9.79 3.10
N ILE A 9 8.08 -10.42 2.64
CA ILE A 9 9.12 -9.81 1.80
C ILE A 9 9.09 -10.50 0.44
N SER A 10 8.91 -9.71 -0.61
CA SER A 10 8.99 -10.16 -1.99
C SER A 10 10.44 -10.31 -2.44
N ASP A 11 10.70 -11.33 -3.25
CA ASP A 11 12.00 -11.64 -3.81
C ASP A 11 12.38 -10.68 -4.95
N SER A 12 11.38 -10.08 -5.62
CA SER A 12 11.59 -9.20 -6.75
C SER A 12 10.59 -8.05 -6.83
N LEU A 13 10.96 -6.98 -7.53
CA LEU A 13 10.03 -5.89 -7.82
C LEU A 13 8.78 -6.39 -8.58
N ARG A 14 8.95 -7.32 -9.52
CA ARG A 14 7.84 -7.89 -10.29
C ARG A 14 6.81 -8.59 -9.40
N GLU A 15 7.28 -9.33 -8.39
CA GLU A 15 6.41 -9.98 -7.41
C GLU A 15 5.71 -8.94 -6.53
N ALA A 16 6.47 -7.93 -6.05
CA ALA A 16 5.91 -6.82 -5.28
C ALA A 16 4.78 -6.10 -6.04
N GLU A 17 4.95 -5.87 -7.35
CA GLU A 17 3.92 -5.25 -8.19
C GLU A 17 2.64 -6.10 -8.30
N VAL A 18 2.76 -7.41 -8.51
CA VAL A 18 1.60 -8.32 -8.53
C VAL A 18 0.86 -8.27 -7.20
N TRP A 19 1.62 -8.33 -6.11
CA TRP A 19 1.06 -8.28 -4.76
C TRP A 19 0.36 -6.95 -4.51
N ALA A 20 1.05 -5.83 -4.76
CA ALA A 20 0.55 -4.49 -4.53
C ALA A 20 -0.71 -4.17 -5.36
N HIS A 21 -0.80 -4.66 -6.60
CA HIS A 21 -1.99 -4.49 -7.44
C HIS A 21 -3.22 -5.24 -6.89
N SER A 22 -3.02 -6.47 -6.39
CA SER A 22 -4.08 -7.21 -5.71
C SER A 22 -4.49 -6.52 -4.41
N LEU A 23 -3.49 -6.07 -3.64
CA LEU A 23 -3.66 -5.42 -2.36
C LEU A 23 -4.41 -4.09 -2.48
N SER A 24 -4.11 -3.25 -3.49
CA SER A 24 -4.83 -1.98 -3.69
C SER A 24 -6.33 -2.21 -3.87
N ASN A 25 -6.72 -3.24 -4.63
CA ASN A 25 -8.12 -3.64 -4.79
C ASN A 25 -8.73 -4.13 -3.47
N GLN A 26 -7.99 -4.96 -2.72
CA GLN A 26 -8.44 -5.44 -1.41
C GLN A 26 -8.71 -4.28 -0.44
N LEU A 27 -7.78 -3.31 -0.35
CA LEU A 27 -7.91 -2.17 0.56
C LEU A 27 -9.21 -1.39 0.30
N MET A 28 -9.51 -1.13 -0.98
CA MET A 28 -10.71 -0.42 -1.39
C MET A 28 -12.00 -1.21 -1.13
N VAL A 29 -12.02 -2.51 -1.45
CA VAL A 29 -13.22 -3.36 -1.27
C VAL A 29 -13.52 -3.61 0.20
N GLU A 30 -12.49 -3.80 1.03
CA GLU A 30 -12.65 -4.13 2.45
C GLU A 30 -12.70 -2.90 3.38
N GLY A 31 -12.61 -1.69 2.83
CA GLY A 31 -12.58 -0.45 3.61
C GLY A 31 -11.37 -0.36 4.55
N ILE A 32 -10.23 -0.89 4.13
CA ILE A 32 -8.94 -0.77 4.83
C ILE A 32 -8.25 0.47 4.29
N ASN A 33 -7.85 1.39 5.17
CA ASN A 33 -7.34 2.70 4.76
C ASN A 33 -5.84 2.69 4.50
N GLY A 34 -5.10 1.72 5.04
CA GLY A 34 -3.64 1.69 4.91
C GLY A 34 -3.02 0.32 5.14
N TYR A 35 -1.76 0.23 4.76
CA TYR A 35 -0.94 -0.96 4.78
C TYR A 35 0.43 -0.67 5.39
N GLN A 36 0.93 -1.60 6.19
CA GLN A 36 2.26 -1.57 6.78
C GLN A 36 3.06 -2.79 6.33
N THR A 37 4.29 -2.56 5.89
CA THR A 37 5.19 -3.62 5.42
C THR A 37 6.66 -3.26 5.66
N PRO A 38 7.52 -4.25 5.97
CA PRO A 38 8.97 -4.07 5.94
C PRO A 38 9.53 -4.02 4.50
N ASP A 39 8.75 -4.39 3.47
CA ASP A 39 9.21 -4.42 2.08
C ASP A 39 8.99 -3.07 1.36
N GLU A 40 10.09 -2.38 1.07
CA GLU A 40 10.08 -1.11 0.33
C GLU A 40 9.44 -1.24 -1.06
N LYS A 41 9.61 -2.39 -1.73
CA LYS A 41 9.13 -2.61 -3.11
C LYS A 41 7.61 -2.67 -3.13
N ILE A 42 7.02 -3.36 -2.14
CA ILE A 42 5.56 -3.42 -1.99
C ILE A 42 5.01 -2.05 -1.64
N ALA A 43 5.66 -1.32 -0.72
CA ALA A 43 5.23 0.02 -0.34
C ALA A 43 5.20 0.97 -1.55
N PHE A 44 6.26 0.99 -2.37
CA PHE A 44 6.35 1.86 -3.53
C PHE A 44 5.33 1.49 -4.62
N ALA A 45 5.21 0.19 -4.95
CA ALA A 45 4.23 -0.26 -5.92
C ALA A 45 2.78 0.04 -5.45
N LEU A 46 2.48 -0.18 -4.18
CA LEU A 46 1.16 0.09 -3.61
C LEU A 46 0.82 1.58 -3.67
N ALA A 47 1.77 2.45 -3.31
CA ALA A 47 1.57 3.90 -3.39
C ALA A 47 1.23 4.34 -4.82
N PHE A 48 1.92 3.77 -5.81
CA PHE A 48 1.64 4.04 -7.23
C PHE A 48 0.23 3.60 -7.64
N TYR A 49 -0.18 2.37 -7.29
CA TYR A 49 -1.53 1.88 -7.62
C TYR A 49 -2.63 2.68 -6.92
N LEU A 50 -2.47 3.01 -5.64
CA LEU A 50 -3.45 3.84 -4.94
C LEU A 50 -3.57 5.24 -5.54
N ALA A 51 -2.46 5.83 -5.99
CA ALA A 51 -2.43 7.15 -6.62
C ALA A 51 -3.01 7.15 -8.05
N SER A 52 -3.17 5.97 -8.67
CA SER A 52 -3.81 5.85 -9.99
C SER A 52 -5.33 6.01 -9.95
N VAL A 53 -5.92 5.97 -8.75
CA VAL A 53 -7.34 6.27 -8.50
C VAL A 53 -7.49 7.77 -8.25
N PRO A 54 -8.17 8.55 -9.12
CA PRO A 54 -8.19 10.00 -9.05
C PRO A 54 -8.70 10.60 -7.74
N GLU A 55 -9.61 9.90 -7.05
CA GLU A 55 -10.23 10.35 -5.81
C GLU A 55 -9.30 10.15 -4.58
N ASN A 56 -8.24 9.37 -4.72
CA ASN A 56 -7.33 9.04 -3.64
C ASN A 56 -6.24 10.10 -3.48
N MET A 57 -6.13 10.64 -2.27
CA MET A 57 -4.93 11.30 -1.78
C MET A 57 -4.09 10.27 -1.02
N VAL A 58 -2.93 9.93 -1.58
CA VAL A 58 -2.00 8.94 -1.02
C VAL A 58 -1.00 9.61 -0.08
N HIS A 59 -0.71 8.92 1.01
CA HIS A 59 0.24 9.33 2.04
C HIS A 59 1.22 8.20 2.31
N THR A 60 2.45 8.55 2.64
CA THR A 60 3.52 7.60 2.95
C THR A 60 4.30 8.05 4.18
N ASP A 61 4.83 7.07 4.92
CA ASP A 61 5.73 7.29 6.06
C ASP A 61 6.69 6.10 6.19
N TYR A 62 7.84 6.32 6.82
CA TYR A 62 8.83 5.30 7.13
C TYR A 62 9.50 5.61 8.47
N ASP A 63 9.39 4.69 9.43
CA ASP A 63 9.92 4.88 10.79
C ASP A 63 11.33 4.30 11.01
N GLY A 64 12.03 3.95 9.93
CA GLY A 64 13.34 3.30 9.99
C GLY A 64 13.29 1.77 9.98
N GLN A 65 12.09 1.18 10.05
CA GLN A 65 11.90 -0.28 9.94
C GLN A 65 10.69 -0.63 9.07
N ILE A 66 9.58 0.09 9.23
CA ILE A 66 8.31 -0.22 8.59
C ILE A 66 7.89 0.92 7.66
N TYR A 67 7.59 0.56 6.42
CA TYR A 67 6.93 1.44 5.47
C TYR A 67 5.42 1.44 5.71
N LYS A 68 4.82 2.62 5.66
CA LYS A 68 3.39 2.84 5.84
C LYS A 68 2.87 3.53 4.59
N VAL A 69 1.81 2.99 4.01
CA VAL A 69 1.12 3.56 2.85
C VAL A 69 -0.36 3.60 3.17
N TRP A 70 -1.00 4.76 3.04
CA TRP A 70 -2.44 4.88 3.24
C TRP A 70 -3.03 5.91 2.29
N TYR A 71 -4.35 5.90 2.17
CA TYR A 71 -5.05 6.85 1.35
C TYR A 71 -6.26 7.44 2.09
N SER A 72 -6.63 8.65 1.67
CA SER A 72 -7.87 9.32 2.04
C SER A 72 -8.59 9.72 0.77
N VAL A 73 -9.92 9.64 0.76
CA VAL A 73 -10.73 10.08 -0.38
C VAL A 73 -11.01 11.58 -0.23
N ASN A 74 -10.62 12.39 -1.22
CA ASN A 74 -11.10 13.76 -1.31
C ASN A 74 -12.50 13.74 -1.93
N LEU A 75 -13.51 14.09 -1.15
CA LEU A 75 -14.89 14.29 -1.60
C LEU A 75 -15.12 15.73 -2.09
#